data_AF-A0A6V7L6A7-F1
#
_entry.id   AF-A0A6V7L6A7-F1
#
_cell.length_a   1.000
_cell.length_b   1.000
_cell.length_c   1.000
_cell.angle_alpha   90.00
_cell.angle_beta   90.00
_cell.angle_gamma   90.00
#
_symmetry.space_group_name_H-M   'P 1'
#
loop_
_entity.id
_entity.type
_entity.pdbx_description
1 polymer ?
#
loop_
_entity_poly.entity_id
_entity_poly.type
_entity_poly.pdbx_seq_one_letter_code
_entity_poly.pdbx_strand_id
1 'polypeptide(L)' 'SLDASTQAVLVNAAYFKGKWKTMFSKDDTYDDTFHLEDGTTKNVSTMHAQKKYNYGVMDDAKAKFAELPYQVCIKLY' A
#
# COMPACT_ATOMS: atom_id res chain seq x y z
N SER A 1 13.63 10.48 -25.51
CA SER A 1 12.90 10.69 -26.78
C SER A 1 13.04 9.43 -27.61
N LEU A 2 12.18 9.24 -28.62
CA LEU A 2 12.32 8.13 -29.57
C LEU A 2 13.27 8.53 -30.70
N ASP A 3 14.05 7.56 -31.19
CA ASP A 3 14.96 7.75 -32.32
C ASP A 3 14.22 7.66 -33.67
N ALA A 4 14.77 8.30 -34.70
CA ALA A 4 14.21 8.33 -36.06
C ALA A 4 14.06 6.94 -36.71
N SER A 5 14.77 5.92 -36.23
CA SER A 5 14.66 4.53 -36.71
C SER A 5 13.64 3.67 -35.96
N THR A 6 12.93 4.22 -34.97
CA THR A 6 11.95 3.47 -34.16
C THR A 6 10.76 3.01 -35.01
N GLN A 7 10.58 1.70 -35.18
CA GLN A 7 9.53 1.13 -36.05
C GLN A 7 8.22 0.79 -35.31
N ALA A 8 8.27 0.56 -34.00
CA ALA A 8 7.09 0.35 -33.17
C ALA A 8 7.40 0.64 -31.70
N VAL A 9 6.38 1.10 -30.96
CA VAL A 9 6.43 1.25 -29.51
C VAL A 9 5.13 0.72 -28.92
N LEU A 10 5.24 -0.15 -27.92
CA LEU A 10 4.12 -0.57 -27.09
C LEU A 10 4.26 0.10 -25.72
N VAL A 11 3.25 0.88 -25.34
CA VAL A 11 3.21 1.56 -24.04
C VAL A 11 2.00 1.07 -23.27
N ASN A 12 2.20 0.70 -22.01
CA ASN A 12 1.14 0.42 -21.06
C ASN A 12 1.28 1.36 -19.86
N ALA A 13 0.17 1.94 -19.41
CA ALA A 13 0.12 2.77 -18.21
C ALA A 13 -1.09 2.36 -17.38
N ALA A 14 -0.86 2.00 -16.12
CA ALA A 14 -1.91 1.69 -15.16
C ALA A 14 -1.89 2.74 -14.05
N TYR A 15 -3.05 3.35 -13.78
CA TYR A 15 -3.23 4.33 -12.72
C TYR A 15 -4.37 3.91 -11.80
N PHE A 16 -4.10 3.86 -10.51
CA PHE A 16 -5.09 3.52 -9.50
C PHE A 16 -5.13 4.57 -8.40
N LYS A 17 -6.34 5.09 -8.13
CA LYS A 17 -6.64 6.00 -7.02
C LYS A 17 -7.98 5.61 -6.40
N GLY A 18 -7.94 4.66 -5.46
CA GLY A 18 -9.10 4.23 -4.69
C GLY A 18 -9.26 5.04 -3.40
N LYS A 19 -10.52 5.28 -3.01
CA LYS A 19 -10.84 5.72 -1.64
C LYS A 19 -10.99 4.49 -0.76
N TRP A 20 -10.47 4.52 0.46
CA TRP A 20 -10.74 3.46 1.44
C TRP A 20 -12.24 3.40 1.75
N LYS A 21 -12.78 2.20 1.99
CA LYS A 21 -14.15 2.04 2.47
C LYS A 21 -14.30 2.65 3.87
N THR A 22 -13.26 2.51 4.68
CA THR A 22 -13.12 3.15 5.99
C THR A 22 -11.90 4.06 5.93
N MET A 23 -12.12 5.37 5.91
CA MET A 23 -11.03 6.35 5.81
C MET A 23 -10.24 6.44 7.12
N PHE A 24 -8.93 6.60 7.00
CA PHE A 24 -8.07 6.96 8.13
C PHE A 24 -8.30 8.42 8.52
N SER A 25 -8.30 8.70 9.82
CA SER A 25 -8.30 10.08 10.32
C SER A 25 -6.93 10.70 10.06
N LYS A 26 -6.92 11.95 9.60
CA LYS A 26 -5.66 12.69 9.44
C LYS A 26 -5.02 13.00 10.79
N ASP A 27 -5.83 13.19 11.82
CA ASP A 27 -5.35 13.50 13.18
C ASP A 27 -4.66 12.29 13.83
N ASP A 28 -4.99 11.08 13.37
CA ASP A 28 -4.37 9.82 13.79
C ASP A 28 -3.22 9.40 12.86
N THR A 29 -2.68 10.35 12.09
CA THR A 29 -1.51 10.15 11.23
C THR A 29 -0.33 10.92 11.79
N TYR A 30 0.68 10.21 12.28
CA TYR A 30 1.87 10.79 12.90
C TYR A 30 3.12 9.99 12.56
N ASP A 31 4.29 10.58 12.76
CA ASP A 31 5.56 9.93 12.47
C ASP A 31 5.80 8.76 13.43
N ASP A 32 6.06 7.59 12.87
CA ASP A 32 6.41 6.38 13.60
C ASP A 32 7.62 5.68 12.96
N THR A 33 8.28 4.81 13.73
CA THR A 33 9.52 4.14 13.35
C THR A 33 9.23 3.00 12.38
N PHE A 34 9.80 3.06 11.18
CA PHE A 34 9.82 1.98 10.20
C PHE A 34 11.19 1.30 10.17
N HIS A 35 11.21 -0.03 10.25
CA HIS A 35 12.44 -0.83 10.22
C HIS A 35 12.75 -1.25 8.78
N LEU A 36 13.96 -0.93 8.33
CA LEU A 36 14.45 -1.29 6.99
C LEU A 36 15.17 -2.66 7.01
N GLU A 37 15.30 -3.26 5.84
CA GLU A 37 15.92 -4.58 5.68
C GLU A 37 17.40 -4.59 6.12
N ASP A 38 18.11 -3.48 5.93
CA ASP A 38 19.50 -3.30 6.35
C ASP A 38 19.68 -3.12 7.87
N GLY A 39 18.60 -3.21 8.64
CA GLY A 39 18.57 -3.05 10.09
C GLY A 39 18.53 -1.59 10.57
N THR A 40 18.54 -0.62 9.65
CA THR A 40 18.36 0.79 10.01
C THR A 40 16.89 1.13 10.21
N THR A 41 16.62 2.32 10.77
CA THR A 41 15.26 2.81 11.02
C THR A 41 15.03 4.16 10.39
N LYS A 42 13.79 4.42 9.95
CA LYS A 42 13.36 5.71 9.44
C LYS A 42 12.00 6.09 10.00
N ASN A 43 11.84 7.36 10.38
CA ASN A 43 10.52 7.88 10.72
C ASN A 43 9.69 8.11 9.45
N VAL A 44 8.48 7.56 9.44
CA VAL A 44 7.52 7.72 8.35
C VAL A 44 6.15 8.09 8.91
N SER A 45 5.43 8.92 8.17
CA SER A 45 4.06 9.30 8.52
C SER A 45 3.15 8.07 8.43
N THR A 46 2.82 7.52 9.59
CA THR A 46 2.08 6.25 9.73
C THR A 46 0.63 6.54 10.09
N MET A 47 -0.30 5.97 9.31
CA MET A 47 -1.73 6.12 9.55
C MET A 47 -2.21 5.10 10.58
N HIS A 48 -3.06 5.51 11.50
CA HIS A 48 -3.64 4.63 12.52
C HIS A 48 -5.16 4.53 12.38
N ALA A 49 -5.69 3.32 12.63
CA ALA A 49 -7.13 3.10 12.72
C ALA A 49 -7.45 1.95 13.67
N GLN A 50 -8.38 2.17 14.59
CA GLN A 50 -8.92 1.14 15.47
C GLN A 50 -10.34 0.78 15.03
N LYS A 51 -10.45 -0.20 14.12
CA LYS A 51 -11.72 -0.68 13.55
C LYS A 51 -11.69 -2.19 13.37
N LYS A 52 -12.84 -2.78 13.02
CA LYS A 52 -12.92 -4.21 12.68
C LYS A 52 -12.40 -4.42 11.26
N TYR A 53 -11.32 -5.18 11.14
CA TYR A 53 -10.73 -5.62 9.88
C TYR A 53 -10.62 -7.16 9.87
N ASN A 54 -10.62 -7.76 8.69
CA ASN A 54 -10.20 -9.16 8.57
C ASN A 54 -8.67 -9.18 8.68
N TYR A 55 -8.13 -10.06 9.50
CA TYR A 55 -6.68 -10.21 9.67
C TYR A 55 -6.37 -11.66 10.03
N GLY A 56 -5.11 -12.06 9.90
CA GLY A 56 -4.69 -13.39 10.27
C GLY A 56 -3.19 -13.60 10.15
N VAL A 57 -2.77 -14.85 10.35
CA VAL A 57 -1.37 -15.29 10.26
C VAL A 57 -1.28 -16.30 9.11
N MET A 58 -0.21 -16.18 8.34
CA MET A 58 0.19 -17.14 7.30
C MET A 58 1.45 -17.84 7.78
N ASP A 59 1.28 -19.00 8.41
CA ASP A 59 2.38 -19.74 9.05
C ASP A 59 3.45 -20.16 8.04
N ASP A 60 3.04 -20.65 6.88
CA ASP A 60 3.95 -21.06 5.79
C ASP A 60 4.86 -19.92 5.32
N ALA A 61 4.32 -18.70 5.32
CA ALA A 61 5.04 -17.48 4.92
C ALA A 61 5.70 -16.74 6.09
N LYS A 62 5.51 -17.21 7.34
CA LYS A 62 5.92 -16.51 8.57
C LYS A 62 5.47 -15.05 8.60
N ALA A 63 4.25 -14.79 8.13
CA ALA A 63 3.74 -13.43 7.89
C ALA A 63 2.36 -13.21 8.54
N LYS A 64 1.98 -11.95 8.70
CA LYS A 64 0.63 -11.53 9.11
C LYS A 64 -0.01 -10.75 7.97
N PHE A 65 -1.33 -10.85 7.82
CA PHE A 65 -2.08 -10.08 6.83
C PHE A 65 -3.23 -9.30 7.47
N ALA A 66 -3.68 -8.24 6.80
CA ALA A 66 -4.86 -7.48 7.17
C ALA A 66 -5.57 -6.96 5.90
N GLU A 67 -6.87 -7.20 5.76
CA GLU A 67 -7.65 -6.74 4.61
C GLU A 67 -8.09 -5.28 4.79
N LEU A 68 -7.66 -4.43 3.86
CA LEU A 68 -8.09 -3.02 3.78
C LEU A 68 -8.96 -2.81 2.53
N PRO A 69 -10.30 -2.75 2.68
CA PRO A 69 -11.19 -2.61 1.53
C PRO A 69 -11.22 -1.17 1.00
N TYR A 70 -11.23 -1.03 -0.32
CA TYR A 70 -11.60 0.23 -0.99
C TYR A 70 -13.13 0.39 -1.07
N GLN A 71 -13.59 1.61 -1.34
CA GLN A 71 -15.01 1.95 -1.49
C GLN A 71 -15.64 1.27 -2.71
N VAL A 72 -14.86 1.10 -3.78
CA VAL A 72 -15.15 0.17 -4.89
C VAL A 72 -14.66 -1.22 -4.51
N CYS A 73 -15.25 -2.29 -5.07
CA CYS A 73 -14.92 -3.70 -4.79
C CYS A 73 -13.49 -4.09 -5.23
N ILE A 74 -12.48 -3.53 -4.55
CA ILE A 74 -11.06 -3.84 -4.64
C ILE A 74 -10.60 -4.05 -3.21
N LYS A 75 -9.87 -5.14 -2.97
CA LYS A 75 -9.30 -5.50 -1.68
C LYS A 75 -7.77 -5.47 -1.76
N LEU A 76 -7.13 -4.86 -0.76
CA LEU A 76 -5.69 -4.99 -0.53
C LEU A 76 -5.48 -6.00 0.61
N TYR A 77 -4.61 -6.99 0.39
CA TYR A 77 -4.27 -8.06 1.33
C TYR A 77 -2.86 -7.87 1.88
#